data_AF-V5HAX4-F1
#
_entry.id   AF-V5HAX4-F1
#
_cell.length_a   1.000
_cell.length_b   1.000
_cell.length_c   1.000
_cell.angle_alpha   90.00
_cell.angle_beta   90.00
_cell.angle_gamma   90.00
#
_symmetry.space_group_name_H-M   'P 1'
#
loop_
_entity.id
_entity.type
_entity.pdbx_description
1 polymer ?
#
loop_
_entity_poly.entity_id
_entity_poly.type
_entity_poly.pdbx_seq_one_letter_code
_entity_poly.pdbx_strand_id
1 'polypeptide(L)'
;MDRLTSSWATAFVLLFVFLVEQGACVQPECDFQELYTIYWPVVSSLKFRVTGQLNSPHILREDCDALKNVTRQVETLLEGCSADKHEELKKHIRGLQLARDSLCGSELEEDLNLWQDCFNANVFAECKKNVEERLRKLEQDGALEAAGDHICRNRSLSFQCALQAGAGCPETAERARKAVENYINALMDTSKCRRPTEYACEDDLFHGCYWEVLAPGWQLPMFPSGADTLAEGCKVAKSVPTCTRNVQIERCPEEKKKFLYTLKDGFRSIPDSLCNEQLPTGVEVWNKCLNQKALENCRSKIPEPNPNFDTEADRHADLCRVRGETLKCELAAGSNCPASASPAKKALYDLRAIELDLLECPRPKIDGYG
;
A
#
# COMPACT_ATOMS: atom_id res chain seq x y z
N MET A 1 -13.52 -53.93 61.65
CA MET A 1 -14.64 -53.08 62.12
C MET A 1 -14.14 -51.66 62.19
N ASP A 2 -14.86 -50.78 61.49
CA ASP A 2 -15.04 -49.35 61.70
C ASP A 2 -13.96 -48.30 61.37
N ARG A 3 -14.52 -47.14 61.00
CA ARG A 3 -14.08 -46.00 60.19
C ARG A 3 -13.72 -44.79 61.07
N LEU A 4 -12.85 -43.92 60.50
CA LEU A 4 -12.80 -42.43 60.58
C LEU A 4 -12.55 -41.79 61.98
N THR A 5 -11.71 -40.76 62.15
CA THR A 5 -11.73 -39.42 61.51
C THR A 5 -10.43 -38.62 61.75
N SER A 6 -10.12 -37.69 60.82
CA SER A 6 -9.54 -36.32 61.02
C SER A 6 -8.10 -36.19 61.55
N SER A 7 -7.19 -35.27 61.17
CA SER A 7 -7.01 -34.22 60.14
C SER A 7 -5.65 -33.58 60.52
N TRP A 8 -4.59 -33.73 59.72
CA TRP A 8 -4.00 -32.64 58.90
C TRP A 8 -3.76 -31.32 59.64
N ALA A 9 -2.49 -31.05 60.00
CA ALA A 9 -1.84 -29.74 59.88
C ALA A 9 -0.39 -29.83 60.41
N THR A 10 0.61 -29.94 59.52
CA THR A 10 1.98 -29.36 59.65
C THR A 10 2.87 -29.86 58.52
N ALA A 11 2.76 -29.23 57.34
CA ALA A 11 3.79 -29.29 56.30
C ALA A 11 3.56 -28.15 55.28
N PHE A 12 3.62 -26.90 55.73
CA PHE A 12 3.38 -25.72 54.86
C PHE A 12 4.34 -24.55 55.09
N VAL A 13 5.57 -24.79 55.55
CA VAL A 13 6.52 -23.68 55.84
C VAL A 13 7.84 -23.75 55.05
N LEU A 14 8.08 -24.77 54.20
CA LEU A 14 9.34 -24.87 53.44
C LEU A 14 9.17 -25.04 51.92
N LEU A 15 8.07 -24.54 51.36
CA LEU A 15 7.79 -24.54 49.91
C LEU A 15 7.47 -23.14 49.34
N PHE A 16 7.90 -22.07 50.01
CA PHE A 16 7.66 -20.69 49.59
C PHE A 16 8.92 -19.90 49.21
N VAL A 17 10.09 -20.55 49.06
CA VAL A 17 11.34 -19.86 48.67
C VAL A 17 11.89 -20.33 47.31
N PHE A 18 11.19 -21.23 46.60
CA PHE A 18 11.63 -21.73 45.27
C PHE A 18 10.60 -21.57 44.13
N LEU A 19 9.60 -20.69 44.29
CA LEU A 19 8.67 -20.30 43.23
C LEU A 19 8.73 -18.80 42.94
N VAL A 20 9.95 -18.24 42.96
CA VAL A 20 10.27 -16.94 42.37
C VAL A 20 11.32 -17.18 41.29
N GLU A 21 10.95 -17.95 40.27
CA GLU A 21 11.58 -17.85 38.97
C GLU A 21 10.56 -18.35 37.94
N GLN A 22 10.37 -17.56 36.89
CA GLN A 22 9.50 -17.79 35.74
C GLN A 22 8.00 -17.50 35.92
N GLY A 23 7.69 -16.33 36.48
CA GLY A 23 6.69 -15.49 35.84
C GLY A 23 7.39 -14.74 34.71
N ALA A 24 7.53 -15.35 33.53
CA ALA A 24 7.76 -14.55 32.34
C ALA A 24 6.56 -13.60 32.27
N CYS A 25 6.76 -12.33 32.63
CA CYS A 25 5.84 -11.28 32.27
C CYS A 25 5.72 -11.36 30.75
N VAL A 26 4.68 -12.03 30.26
CA VAL A 26 4.21 -11.87 28.90
C VAL A 26 3.83 -10.40 28.85
N GLN A 27 4.77 -9.55 28.41
CA GLN A 27 4.44 -8.17 28.09
C GLN A 27 3.24 -8.25 27.15
N PRO A 28 2.14 -7.53 27.43
CA PRO A 28 1.03 -7.48 26.50
C PRO A 28 1.57 -7.15 25.11
N GLU A 29 1.28 -8.01 24.14
CA GLU A 29 1.60 -7.71 22.75
C GLU A 29 0.87 -6.42 22.40
N CYS A 30 1.64 -5.41 22.03
CA CYS A 30 1.09 -4.11 21.66
C CYS A 30 0.39 -4.26 20.31
N ASP A 31 -0.91 -4.52 20.34
CA ASP A 31 -1.73 -4.73 19.15
C ASP A 31 -2.19 -3.37 18.59
N PHE A 32 -1.93 -3.17 17.30
CA PHE A 32 -2.44 -2.03 16.55
C PHE A 32 -3.97 -1.93 16.63
N GLN A 33 -4.66 -3.06 16.71
CA GLN A 33 -6.12 -3.11 16.84
C GLN A 33 -6.61 -2.61 18.20
N GLU A 34 -5.84 -2.85 19.28
CA GLU A 34 -6.16 -2.33 20.61
C GLU A 34 -5.96 -0.82 20.67
N LEU A 35 -4.85 -0.31 20.11
CA LEU A 35 -4.65 1.12 19.91
C LEU A 35 -5.86 1.69 19.17
N TYR A 36 -6.16 1.19 17.97
CA TYR A 36 -7.27 1.63 17.13
C TYR A 36 -8.60 1.74 17.88
N THR A 37 -8.95 0.72 18.67
CA THR A 37 -10.21 0.66 19.43
C THR A 37 -10.34 1.79 20.45
N ILE A 38 -9.22 2.25 21.02
CA ILE A 38 -9.18 3.30 22.05
C ILE A 38 -9.32 4.69 21.43
N TYR A 39 -8.53 5.02 20.40
CA TYR A 39 -8.46 6.40 19.89
C TYR A 39 -9.37 6.71 18.70
N TRP A 40 -9.78 5.72 17.90
CA TRP A 40 -10.70 5.94 16.77
C TRP A 40 -12.03 6.59 17.18
N PRO A 41 -12.76 6.10 18.22
CA PRO A 41 -14.05 6.68 18.59
C PRO A 41 -13.92 8.14 18.99
N VAL A 42 -12.79 8.50 19.61
CA VAL A 42 -12.53 9.87 20.05
C VAL A 42 -12.24 10.77 18.85
N VAL A 43 -11.23 10.44 18.04
CA VAL A 43 -10.82 11.28 16.90
C VAL A 43 -11.91 11.43 15.86
N SER A 44 -12.68 10.37 15.57
CA SER A 44 -13.81 10.43 14.63
C SER A 44 -14.99 11.26 15.13
N SER A 45 -15.09 11.49 16.44
CA SER A 45 -16.15 12.26 17.09
C SER A 45 -15.81 13.74 17.32
N LEU A 46 -14.57 14.15 17.05
CA LEU A 46 -14.14 15.53 17.21
C LEU A 46 -14.95 16.46 16.30
N LYS A 47 -15.25 17.66 16.80
CA LYS A 47 -16.09 18.65 16.11
C LYS A 47 -15.27 19.65 15.30
N PHE A 48 -13.95 19.55 15.34
CA PHE A 48 -13.01 20.44 14.68
C PHE A 48 -13.29 20.58 13.18
N ARG A 49 -13.38 21.83 12.73
CA ARG A 49 -13.76 22.20 11.37
C ARG A 49 -12.54 22.64 10.57
N VAL A 50 -12.34 22.01 9.41
CA VAL A 50 -11.16 22.21 8.55
C VAL A 50 -11.41 23.15 7.36
N THR A 51 -12.67 23.41 7.00
CA THR A 51 -13.05 24.12 5.76
C THR A 51 -13.34 25.61 5.98
N GLY A 52 -12.55 26.30 6.80
CA GLY A 52 -12.71 27.73 7.05
C GLY A 52 -13.99 28.11 7.81
N GLN A 53 -14.66 27.15 8.45
CA GLN A 53 -15.79 27.42 9.32
C GLN A 53 -15.30 27.73 10.73
N LEU A 54 -16.04 28.59 11.45
CA LEU A 54 -15.69 28.98 12.82
C LEU A 54 -15.56 27.76 13.74
N ASN A 55 -14.40 27.63 14.36
CA ASN A 55 -14.14 26.75 15.49
C ASN A 55 -14.34 27.54 16.78
N SER A 56 -15.56 27.48 17.34
CA SER A 56 -15.87 28.23 18.56
C SER A 56 -14.96 27.81 19.74
N PRO A 57 -14.74 28.69 20.73
CA PRO A 57 -13.94 28.36 21.92
C PRO A 57 -14.42 27.09 22.63
N HIS A 58 -15.74 26.85 22.62
CA HIS A 58 -16.36 25.66 23.17
C HIS A 58 -15.93 24.38 22.44
N ILE A 59 -15.94 24.39 21.09
CA ILE A 59 -15.49 23.25 20.27
C ILE A 59 -14.03 22.94 20.56
N LEU A 60 -13.16 23.97 20.55
CA LEU A 60 -11.72 23.79 20.80
C LEU A 60 -11.46 23.20 22.19
N ARG A 61 -12.21 23.64 23.21
CA ARG A 61 -12.11 23.09 24.57
C ARG A 61 -12.54 21.63 24.63
N GLU A 62 -13.74 21.30 24.12
CA GLU A 62 -14.26 19.93 24.13
C GLU A 62 -13.31 18.97 23.40
N ASP A 63 -12.85 19.35 22.20
CA ASP A 63 -11.96 18.52 21.39
C ASP A 63 -10.58 18.38 22.04
N CYS A 64 -10.04 19.45 22.64
CA CYS A 64 -8.79 19.38 23.38
C CYS A 64 -8.88 18.47 24.61
N ASP A 65 -9.96 18.54 25.39
CA ASP A 65 -10.15 17.69 26.57
C ASP A 65 -10.30 16.21 26.18
N ALA A 66 -11.01 15.94 25.08
CA ALA A 66 -11.12 14.60 24.49
C ALA A 66 -9.75 14.07 24.05
N LEU A 67 -8.97 14.87 23.32
CA LEU A 67 -7.62 14.53 22.88
C LEU A 67 -6.67 14.29 24.07
N LYS A 68 -6.69 15.14 25.10
CA LYS A 68 -5.89 14.92 26.32
C LYS A 68 -6.22 13.59 26.99
N ASN A 69 -7.51 13.28 27.14
CA ASN A 69 -7.93 12.06 27.79
C ASN A 69 -7.50 10.81 27.02
N VAL A 70 -7.70 10.80 25.70
CA VAL A 70 -7.35 9.64 24.87
C VAL A 70 -5.85 9.47 24.71
N THR A 71 -5.08 10.56 24.56
CA THR A 71 -3.62 10.47 24.50
C THR A 71 -3.06 9.91 25.79
N ARG A 72 -3.58 10.31 26.95
CA ARG A 72 -3.20 9.72 28.24
C ARG A 72 -3.48 8.22 28.31
N GLN A 73 -4.65 7.77 27.84
CA GLN A 73 -4.99 6.34 27.81
C GLN A 73 -4.04 5.54 26.91
N VAL A 74 -3.72 6.09 25.73
CA VAL A 74 -2.74 5.50 24.81
C VAL A 74 -1.34 5.46 25.43
N GLU A 75 -0.89 6.54 26.07
CA GLU A 75 0.41 6.59 26.76
C GLU A 75 0.49 5.54 27.89
N THR A 76 -0.55 5.40 28.71
CA THR A 76 -0.63 4.36 29.76
C THR A 76 -0.64 2.93 29.19
N LEU A 77 -1.32 2.68 28.06
CA LEU A 77 -1.28 1.37 27.40
C LEU A 77 0.16 1.00 27.00
N LEU A 78 0.92 1.99 26.51
CA LEU A 78 2.27 1.80 25.98
C LEU A 78 3.33 1.64 27.07
N GLU A 79 3.14 2.19 28.27
CA GLU A 79 4.01 1.95 29.43
C GLU A 79 4.09 0.45 29.78
N GLY A 80 3.09 -0.35 29.38
CA GLY A 80 3.08 -1.81 29.51
C GLY A 80 3.78 -2.58 28.38
N CYS A 81 4.21 -1.91 27.31
CA CYS A 81 4.72 -2.53 26.08
C CYS A 81 6.18 -2.18 25.78
N SER A 82 6.91 -3.08 25.12
CA SER A 82 8.12 -2.69 24.38
C SER A 82 7.74 -2.06 23.03
N ALA A 83 7.20 -0.83 23.05
CA ALA A 83 6.82 -0.08 21.84
C ALA A 83 8.00 0.17 20.86
N ASP A 84 9.23 -0.07 21.31
CA ASP A 84 10.46 0.10 20.52
C ASP A 84 10.50 -0.72 19.24
N LYS A 85 9.72 -1.81 19.13
CA LYS A 85 9.74 -2.73 17.97
C LYS A 85 8.71 -2.43 16.88
N HIS A 86 7.80 -1.47 17.05
CA HIS A 86 6.72 -1.21 16.09
C HIS A 86 6.73 0.23 15.55
N GLU A 87 7.48 0.48 14.48
CA GLU A 87 7.59 1.80 13.84
C GLU A 87 6.24 2.37 13.37
N GLU A 88 5.34 1.51 12.90
CA GLU A 88 3.99 1.92 12.48
C GLU A 88 3.15 2.40 13.67
N LEU A 89 3.22 1.69 14.79
CA LEU A 89 2.55 2.10 16.03
C LEU A 89 3.05 3.47 16.50
N LYS A 90 4.39 3.68 16.49
CA LYS A 90 5.01 4.97 16.82
C LYS A 90 4.52 6.09 15.90
N LYS A 91 4.38 5.84 14.60
CA LYS A 91 3.86 6.82 13.62
C LYS A 91 2.46 7.30 14.00
N HIS A 92 1.57 6.40 14.40
CA HIS A 92 0.19 6.73 14.77
C HIS A 92 0.08 7.46 16.10
N ILE A 93 0.83 7.02 17.12
CA ILE A 93 0.90 7.71 18.42
C ILE A 93 1.40 9.14 18.25
N ARG A 94 2.48 9.31 17.47
CA ARG A 94 3.02 10.64 17.17
C ARG A 94 2.00 11.52 16.45
N GLY A 95 1.23 10.95 15.51
CA GLY A 95 0.13 11.66 14.85
C GLY A 95 -0.93 12.16 15.84
N LEU A 96 -1.35 11.32 16.78
CA LEU A 96 -2.29 11.68 17.84
C LEU A 96 -1.75 12.78 18.76
N GLN A 97 -0.50 12.68 19.19
CA GLN A 97 0.17 13.68 20.02
C GLN A 97 0.28 15.03 19.31
N LEU A 98 0.64 15.05 18.03
CA LEU A 98 0.70 16.27 17.23
C LEU A 98 -0.68 16.93 17.10
N ALA A 99 -1.75 16.14 16.91
CA ALA A 99 -3.11 16.66 16.89
C ALA A 99 -3.49 17.28 18.24
N ARG A 100 -3.24 16.58 19.37
CA ARG A 100 -3.45 17.11 20.72
C ARG A 100 -2.72 18.42 20.93
N ASP A 101 -1.42 18.45 20.67
CA ASP A 101 -0.56 19.61 20.96
C ASP A 101 -0.98 20.82 20.11
N SER A 102 -1.41 20.58 18.87
CA SER A 102 -1.88 21.65 17.99
C SER A 102 -3.24 22.19 18.42
N LEU A 103 -4.21 21.31 18.70
CA LEU A 103 -5.60 21.70 19.02
C LEU A 103 -5.74 22.27 20.44
N CYS A 104 -4.82 21.96 21.35
CA CYS A 104 -4.80 22.47 22.72
C CYS A 104 -3.98 23.76 22.90
N GLY A 105 -3.42 24.33 21.82
CA GLY A 105 -2.60 25.53 21.88
C GLY A 105 -3.41 26.79 22.28
N SER A 106 -2.90 27.57 23.22
CA SER A 106 -3.60 28.75 23.78
C SER A 106 -3.87 29.88 22.79
N GLU A 107 -3.06 29.99 21.73
CA GLU A 107 -3.17 31.04 20.70
C GLU A 107 -3.87 30.53 19.43
N LEU A 108 -4.34 29.27 19.42
CA LEU A 108 -4.93 28.66 18.23
C LEU A 108 -6.24 29.36 17.80
N GLU A 109 -7.03 29.85 18.75
CA GLU A 109 -8.31 30.49 18.47
C GLU A 109 -8.15 31.73 17.58
N GLU A 110 -7.19 32.60 17.91
CA GLU A 110 -6.89 33.79 17.13
C GLU A 110 -6.40 33.44 15.72
N ASP A 111 -5.50 32.46 15.62
CA ASP A 111 -4.97 31.98 14.34
C ASP A 111 -6.05 31.31 13.48
N LEU A 112 -7.04 30.65 14.09
CA LEU A 112 -8.18 30.04 13.39
C LEU A 112 -9.20 31.07 12.89
N ASN A 113 -9.37 32.19 13.60
CA ASN A 113 -10.17 33.31 13.10
C ASN A 113 -9.51 33.92 11.86
N LEU A 114 -8.19 34.11 11.90
CA LEU A 114 -7.44 34.53 10.71
C LEU A 114 -7.59 33.53 9.58
N TRP A 115 -7.40 32.22 9.85
CA TRP A 115 -7.61 31.14 8.87
C TRP A 115 -9.00 31.21 8.23
N GLN A 116 -10.05 31.39 9.03
CA GLN A 116 -11.41 31.52 8.52
C GLN A 116 -11.56 32.71 7.56
N ASP A 117 -11.02 33.87 7.93
CA ASP A 117 -11.18 35.10 7.14
C ASP A 117 -10.44 35.03 5.80
N CYS A 118 -9.28 34.35 5.74
CA CYS A 118 -8.49 34.17 4.52
C CYS A 118 -8.84 32.91 3.72
N PHE A 119 -9.63 31.98 4.26
CA PHE A 119 -9.97 30.73 3.60
C PHE A 119 -10.77 30.99 2.31
N ASN A 120 -10.22 30.58 1.17
CA ASN A 120 -10.88 30.77 -0.11
C ASN A 120 -11.87 29.63 -0.42
N ALA A 121 -13.14 29.84 -0.08
CA ALA A 121 -14.21 28.86 -0.30
C ALA A 121 -14.40 28.46 -1.77
N ASN A 122 -14.13 29.37 -2.73
CA ASN A 122 -14.21 29.06 -4.16
C ASN A 122 -13.10 28.10 -4.57
N VAL A 123 -11.86 28.34 -4.12
CA VAL A 123 -10.73 27.42 -4.35
C VAL A 123 -11.01 26.04 -3.77
N PHE A 124 -11.58 25.98 -2.56
CA PHE A 124 -11.98 24.71 -1.95
C PHE A 124 -13.02 23.97 -2.79
N ALA A 125 -14.11 24.64 -3.17
CA ALA A 125 -15.20 24.04 -3.92
C ALA A 125 -14.75 23.55 -5.31
N GLU A 126 -13.96 24.35 -6.03
CA GLU A 126 -13.41 23.99 -7.32
C GLU A 126 -12.43 22.81 -7.22
N CYS A 127 -11.51 22.84 -6.25
CA CYS A 127 -10.58 21.75 -6.01
C CYS A 127 -11.32 20.45 -5.68
N LYS A 128 -12.30 20.49 -4.78
CA LYS A 128 -13.08 19.32 -4.39
C LYS A 128 -13.86 18.74 -5.58
N LYS A 129 -14.50 19.60 -6.38
CA LYS A 129 -15.18 19.17 -7.61
C LYS A 129 -14.22 18.47 -8.57
N ASN A 130 -13.01 19.02 -8.77
CA ASN A 130 -12.00 18.42 -9.63
C ASN A 130 -11.51 17.06 -9.09
N VAL A 131 -11.37 16.91 -7.77
CA VAL A 131 -11.05 15.63 -7.12
C VAL A 131 -12.14 14.60 -7.39
N GLU A 132 -13.41 14.93 -7.12
CA GLU A 132 -14.54 14.02 -7.31
C GLU A 132 -14.70 13.60 -8.77
N GLU A 133 -14.61 14.54 -9.72
CA GLU A 133 -14.67 14.25 -11.15
C GLU A 133 -13.53 13.34 -11.61
N ARG A 134 -12.31 13.55 -11.09
CA ARG A 134 -11.15 12.72 -11.43
C ARG A 134 -11.24 11.32 -10.84
N LEU A 135 -11.67 11.17 -9.58
CA LEU A 135 -11.85 9.85 -8.97
C LEU A 135 -12.93 9.04 -9.70
N ARG A 136 -14.03 9.67 -10.11
CA ARG A 136 -15.04 9.02 -10.95
C ARG A 136 -14.46 8.56 -12.29
N LYS A 137 -13.58 9.35 -12.92
CA LYS A 137 -12.89 8.94 -14.16
C LYS A 137 -11.95 7.76 -13.93
N LEU A 138 -11.21 7.74 -12.82
CA LEU A 138 -10.34 6.61 -12.46
C LEU A 138 -11.15 5.32 -12.28
N GLU A 139 -12.31 5.41 -11.64
CA GLU A 139 -13.24 4.28 -11.51
C GLU A 139 -13.76 3.80 -12.87
N GLN A 140 -14.21 4.73 -13.72
CA GLN A 140 -14.67 4.43 -15.08
C GLN A 140 -13.58 3.82 -15.98
N ASP A 141 -12.34 4.27 -15.82
CA ASP A 141 -11.19 3.80 -16.58
C ASP A 141 -10.63 2.47 -16.02
N GLY A 142 -11.17 1.96 -14.90
CA GLY A 142 -10.78 0.69 -14.29
C GLY A 142 -9.53 0.76 -13.41
N ALA A 143 -9.04 1.96 -13.10
CA ALA A 143 -7.86 2.16 -12.26
C ALA A 143 -8.16 2.15 -10.77
N LEU A 144 -9.40 2.45 -10.38
CA LEU A 144 -9.82 2.61 -8.99
C LEU A 144 -11.06 1.78 -8.72
N GLU A 145 -11.04 0.97 -7.66
CA GLU A 145 -12.23 0.27 -7.20
C GLU A 145 -13.22 1.22 -6.53
N ALA A 146 -14.51 1.01 -6.79
CA ALA A 146 -15.59 1.82 -6.25
C ALA A 146 -15.71 1.76 -4.71
N ALA A 147 -15.18 0.70 -4.07
CA ALA A 147 -15.31 0.43 -2.64
C ALA A 147 -14.01 0.69 -1.87
N GLY A 148 -14.12 1.19 -0.63
CA GLY A 148 -13.00 1.38 0.30
C GLY A 148 -12.00 2.48 -0.12
N ASP A 149 -11.20 2.21 -1.14
CA ASP A 149 -10.12 3.09 -1.60
C ASP A 149 -10.66 4.41 -2.19
N HIS A 150 -11.76 4.36 -2.95
CA HIS A 150 -12.42 5.57 -3.44
C HIS A 150 -12.86 6.52 -2.30
N ILE A 151 -13.42 5.97 -1.21
CA ILE A 151 -13.86 6.77 -0.06
C ILE A 151 -12.67 7.42 0.63
N CYS A 152 -11.62 6.64 0.90
CA CYS A 152 -10.41 7.16 1.52
C CYS A 152 -9.72 8.23 0.67
N ARG A 153 -9.56 7.99 -0.64
CA ARG A 153 -8.99 8.97 -1.57
C ARG A 153 -9.81 10.25 -1.63
N ASN A 154 -11.14 10.13 -1.79
CA ASN A 154 -12.01 11.30 -1.85
C ASN A 154 -11.89 12.13 -0.57
N ARG A 155 -11.93 11.49 0.60
CA ARG A 155 -11.82 12.18 1.88
C ARG A 155 -10.46 12.86 2.06
N SER A 156 -9.37 12.12 1.83
CA SER A 156 -8.01 12.59 2.02
C SER A 156 -7.62 13.71 1.05
N LEU A 157 -7.95 13.56 -0.24
CA LEU A 157 -7.71 14.59 -1.26
C LEU A 157 -8.62 15.82 -1.07
N SER A 158 -9.87 15.63 -0.62
CA SER A 158 -10.74 16.76 -0.23
C SER A 158 -10.14 17.57 0.93
N PHE A 159 -9.46 16.92 1.88
CA PHE A 159 -8.77 17.63 2.95
C PHE A 159 -7.52 18.38 2.46
N GLN A 160 -6.83 17.86 1.45
CA GLN A 160 -5.80 18.60 0.74
C GLN A 160 -6.35 19.88 0.09
N CYS A 161 -7.55 19.83 -0.49
CA CYS A 161 -8.21 21.03 -1.01
C CYS A 161 -8.47 22.08 0.08
N ALA A 162 -8.79 21.67 1.32
CA ALA A 162 -8.95 22.59 2.42
C ALA A 162 -7.64 23.29 2.79
N LEU A 163 -6.52 22.56 2.82
CA LEU A 163 -5.19 23.14 3.04
C LEU A 163 -4.81 24.10 1.90
N GLN A 164 -5.12 23.75 0.64
CA GLN A 164 -4.87 24.61 -0.52
C GLN A 164 -5.69 25.91 -0.46
N ALA A 165 -6.94 25.84 0.00
CA ALA A 165 -7.81 27.01 0.12
C ALA A 165 -7.34 28.02 1.18
N GLY A 166 -6.58 27.57 2.19
CA GLY A 166 -5.92 28.44 3.17
C GLY A 166 -4.45 28.77 2.85
N ALA A 167 -3.91 28.38 1.70
CA ALA A 167 -2.51 28.63 1.35
C ALA A 167 -2.18 30.13 1.15
N GLY A 168 -3.19 30.96 0.91
CA GLY A 168 -3.04 32.43 0.77
C GLY A 168 -3.11 33.20 2.09
N CYS A 169 -3.24 32.51 3.22
CA CYS A 169 -3.33 33.11 4.54
C CYS A 169 -1.99 33.72 5.01
N PRO A 170 -2.01 34.74 5.87
CA PRO A 170 -0.79 35.33 6.42
C PRO A 170 0.00 34.33 7.28
N GLU A 171 1.31 34.55 7.46
CA GLU A 171 2.17 33.69 8.29
C GLU A 171 1.67 33.54 9.74
N THR A 172 0.95 34.54 10.26
CA THR A 172 0.31 34.48 11.58
C THR A 172 -0.74 33.37 11.67
N ALA A 173 -1.33 32.92 10.54
CA ALA A 173 -2.26 31.79 10.51
C ALA A 173 -1.55 30.42 10.35
N GLU A 174 -0.22 30.35 10.32
CA GLU A 174 0.52 29.09 10.08
C GLU A 174 0.26 28.04 11.17
N ARG A 175 0.02 28.46 12.42
CA ARG A 175 -0.36 27.53 13.49
C ARG A 175 -1.71 26.88 13.23
N ALA A 176 -2.68 27.65 12.74
CA ALA A 176 -3.98 27.13 12.34
C ALA A 176 -3.85 26.15 11.17
N ARG A 177 -3.02 26.48 10.16
CA ARG A 177 -2.72 25.56 9.04
C ARG A 177 -2.15 24.23 9.55
N LYS A 178 -1.18 24.27 10.46
CA LYS A 178 -0.59 23.08 11.09
C LYS A 178 -1.58 22.30 11.94
N ALA A 179 -2.46 22.98 12.68
CA ALA A 179 -3.52 22.33 13.45
C ALA A 179 -4.52 21.58 12.55
N VAL A 180 -4.93 22.22 11.45
CA VAL A 180 -5.76 21.60 10.42
C VAL A 180 -5.06 20.37 9.83
N GLU A 181 -3.79 20.49 9.44
CA GLU A 181 -3.00 19.38 8.89
C GLU A 181 -2.84 18.21 9.88
N ASN A 182 -2.49 18.49 11.14
CA ASN A 182 -2.32 17.46 12.16
C ASN A 182 -3.63 16.76 12.50
N TYR A 183 -4.75 17.50 12.56
CA TYR A 183 -6.07 16.90 12.73
C TYR A 183 -6.45 16.00 11.55
N ILE A 184 -6.26 16.46 10.31
CA ILE A 184 -6.51 15.67 9.09
C ILE A 184 -5.71 14.37 9.13
N ASN A 185 -4.42 14.44 9.47
CA ASN A 185 -3.55 13.27 9.53
C ASN A 185 -4.03 12.27 10.60
N ALA A 186 -4.37 12.73 11.80
CA ALA A 186 -4.93 11.86 12.84
C ALA A 186 -6.28 11.23 12.41
N LEU A 187 -7.10 11.98 11.69
CA LEU A 187 -8.38 11.50 11.16
C LEU A 187 -8.18 10.44 10.05
N MET A 188 -7.19 10.59 9.19
CA MET A 188 -6.85 9.60 8.15
C MET A 188 -6.29 8.32 8.74
N ASP A 189 -5.32 8.46 9.65
CA ASP A 189 -4.74 7.35 10.41
C ASP A 189 -5.83 6.49 11.08
N THR A 190 -6.77 7.16 11.76
CA THR A 190 -7.88 6.46 12.45
C THR A 190 -8.96 5.93 11.51
N SER A 191 -9.06 6.45 10.30
CA SER A 191 -9.97 5.91 9.28
C SER A 191 -9.35 4.75 8.51
N LYS A 192 -8.14 4.30 8.86
CA LYS A 192 -7.33 3.35 8.09
C LYS A 192 -7.15 3.80 6.63
N CYS A 193 -7.07 5.11 6.42
CA CYS A 193 -6.83 5.74 5.13
C CYS A 193 -5.40 6.30 5.09
N ARG A 194 -4.78 6.30 3.89
CA ARG A 194 -3.53 7.01 3.69
C ARG A 194 -3.70 8.52 3.90
N ARG A 195 -2.68 9.16 4.47
CA ARG A 195 -2.63 10.61 4.66
C ARG A 195 -2.64 11.31 3.30
N PRO A 196 -3.03 12.59 3.22
CA PRO A 196 -3.14 13.25 1.93
C PRO A 196 -1.83 13.23 1.13
N THR A 197 -0.69 13.45 1.80
CA THR A 197 0.64 13.42 1.18
C THR A 197 0.99 12.06 0.57
N GLU A 198 0.49 10.98 1.14
CA GLU A 198 0.69 9.61 0.63
C GLU A 198 -0.14 9.38 -0.64
N TYR A 199 -1.33 9.97 -0.77
CA TYR A 199 -2.13 9.92 -2.01
C TYR A 199 -1.67 10.88 -3.11
N ALA A 200 -0.70 11.77 -2.83
CA ALA A 200 -0.17 12.64 -3.86
C ALA A 200 0.55 11.83 -4.97
N CYS A 201 1.16 10.71 -4.61
CA CYS A 201 1.73 9.74 -5.54
C CYS A 201 0.76 8.56 -5.69
N GLU A 202 0.22 8.36 -6.89
CA GLU A 202 -0.73 7.27 -7.18
C GLU A 202 0.00 6.10 -7.88
N ASP A 203 1.17 5.75 -7.38
CA ASP A 203 1.97 4.64 -7.91
C ASP A 203 1.24 3.30 -7.82
N ASP A 204 0.42 3.12 -6.79
CA ASP A 204 -0.33 1.90 -6.55
C ASP A 204 -1.42 1.69 -7.61
N LEU A 205 -2.17 2.74 -7.96
CA LEU A 205 -3.13 2.67 -9.07
C LEU A 205 -2.41 2.45 -10.40
N PHE A 206 -1.27 3.13 -10.58
CA PHE A 206 -0.48 2.99 -11.80
C PHE A 206 0.00 1.55 -11.96
N HIS A 207 0.61 0.99 -10.92
CA HIS A 207 1.12 -0.38 -10.88
C HIS A 207 0.00 -1.41 -11.06
N GLY A 208 -1.13 -1.22 -10.37
CA GLY A 208 -2.32 -2.06 -10.50
C GLY A 208 -2.80 -2.18 -11.95
N CYS A 209 -2.85 -1.08 -12.70
CA CYS A 209 -3.23 -1.09 -14.12
C CYS A 209 -2.36 -2.04 -14.97
N TYR A 210 -1.05 -2.12 -14.71
CA TYR A 210 -0.15 -3.03 -15.44
C TYR A 210 -0.21 -4.45 -14.89
N TRP A 211 -0.46 -4.63 -13.60
CA TRP A 211 -0.57 -5.95 -12.96
C TRP A 211 -1.72 -6.77 -13.54
N GLU A 212 -2.82 -6.12 -13.93
CA GLU A 212 -3.97 -6.76 -14.58
C GLU A 212 -3.59 -7.57 -15.82
N VAL A 213 -2.52 -7.21 -16.53
CA VAL A 213 -2.03 -7.92 -17.71
C VAL A 213 -1.60 -9.35 -17.37
N LEU A 214 -1.19 -9.59 -16.13
CA LEU A 214 -0.78 -10.92 -15.64
C LEU A 214 -1.96 -11.73 -15.08
N ALA A 215 -3.12 -11.10 -14.87
CA ALA A 215 -4.31 -11.72 -14.29
C ALA A 215 -5.03 -12.80 -15.14
N PRO A 216 -4.98 -12.84 -16.49
CA PRO A 216 -5.68 -13.82 -17.32
C PRO A 216 -5.33 -15.32 -17.09
N GLY A 217 -4.58 -15.66 -16.04
CA GLY A 217 -4.31 -17.04 -15.65
C GLY A 217 -3.26 -17.72 -16.52
N TRP A 218 -2.24 -16.97 -16.95
CA TRP A 218 -1.16 -17.50 -17.79
C TRP A 218 -0.46 -18.70 -17.13
N GLN A 219 -0.34 -19.81 -17.85
CA GLN A 219 0.34 -21.04 -17.37
C GLN A 219 1.79 -21.12 -17.88
N LEU A 220 2.48 -19.97 -17.91
CA LEU A 220 3.78 -19.82 -18.56
C LEU A 220 4.82 -20.85 -18.03
N PRO A 221 5.67 -21.39 -18.92
CA PRO A 221 5.85 -21.00 -20.32
C PRO A 221 4.89 -21.65 -21.31
N MET A 222 3.96 -22.50 -20.86
CA MET A 222 2.88 -22.98 -21.73
C MET A 222 1.75 -21.97 -21.75
N PHE A 223 1.25 -21.65 -22.93
CA PHE A 223 0.06 -20.81 -23.02
C PHE A 223 -1.20 -21.67 -22.89
N PRO A 224 -2.31 -21.12 -22.39
CA PRO A 224 -3.59 -21.81 -22.43
C PRO A 224 -3.96 -22.16 -23.88
N SER A 225 -4.47 -23.38 -24.09
CA SER A 225 -5.02 -23.80 -25.38
C SER A 225 -6.43 -23.23 -25.52
N GLY A 226 -6.55 -21.99 -26.01
CA GLY A 226 -7.85 -21.37 -26.23
C GLY A 226 -7.73 -19.93 -26.74
N ALA A 227 -8.45 -19.63 -27.81
CA ALA A 227 -8.50 -18.26 -28.36
C ALA A 227 -9.08 -17.26 -27.35
N ASP A 228 -9.99 -17.71 -26.47
CA ASP A 228 -10.68 -16.85 -25.51
C ASP A 228 -9.73 -16.24 -24.48
N THR A 229 -8.83 -17.02 -23.87
CA THR A 229 -7.86 -16.48 -22.89
C THR A 229 -6.84 -15.55 -23.55
N LEU A 230 -6.40 -15.86 -24.77
CA LEU A 230 -5.51 -14.98 -25.54
C LEU A 230 -6.22 -13.67 -25.91
N ALA A 231 -7.49 -13.74 -26.31
CA ALA A 231 -8.30 -12.58 -26.62
C ALA A 231 -8.54 -11.70 -25.38
N GLU A 232 -8.80 -12.31 -24.22
CA GLU A 232 -8.91 -11.57 -22.96
C GLU A 232 -7.58 -10.90 -22.58
N GLY A 233 -6.45 -11.59 -22.72
CA GLY A 233 -5.12 -10.99 -22.51
C GLY A 233 -4.85 -9.79 -23.43
N CYS A 234 -5.20 -9.90 -24.71
CA CYS A 234 -5.11 -8.77 -25.65
C CYS A 234 -6.03 -7.59 -25.24
N LYS A 235 -7.26 -7.90 -24.83
CA LYS A 235 -8.24 -6.89 -24.39
C LYS A 235 -7.74 -6.13 -23.17
N VAL A 236 -7.21 -6.83 -22.16
CA VAL A 236 -6.61 -6.22 -20.96
C VAL A 236 -5.38 -5.39 -21.34
N ALA A 237 -4.49 -5.90 -22.18
CA ALA A 237 -3.32 -5.13 -22.63
C ALA A 237 -3.71 -3.81 -23.32
N LYS A 238 -4.80 -3.82 -24.09
CA LYS A 238 -5.34 -2.61 -24.73
C LYS A 238 -6.03 -1.64 -23.77
N SER A 239 -6.48 -2.08 -22.59
CA SER A 239 -7.14 -1.21 -21.61
C SER A 239 -6.16 -0.44 -20.72
N VAL A 240 -4.92 -0.92 -20.54
CA VAL A 240 -3.90 -0.28 -19.68
C VAL A 240 -3.66 1.21 -19.98
N PRO A 241 -3.56 1.67 -21.25
CA PRO A 241 -3.42 3.10 -21.54
C PRO A 241 -4.63 3.94 -21.08
N THR A 242 -5.82 3.36 -21.10
CA THR A 242 -7.04 4.03 -20.60
C THR A 242 -7.00 4.08 -19.07
N CYS A 243 -6.70 2.95 -18.42
CA CYS A 243 -6.55 2.83 -16.97
C CYS A 243 -5.58 3.87 -16.40
N THR A 244 -4.40 4.00 -16.99
CA THR A 244 -3.34 4.89 -16.49
C THR A 244 -3.53 6.38 -16.82
N ARG A 245 -4.48 6.75 -17.69
CA ARG A 245 -4.60 8.10 -18.28
C ARG A 245 -4.79 9.21 -17.24
N ASN A 246 -5.53 8.94 -16.17
CA ASN A 246 -5.88 9.94 -15.14
C ASN A 246 -5.09 9.77 -13.83
N VAL A 247 -4.14 8.82 -13.80
CA VAL A 247 -3.32 8.49 -12.63
C VAL A 247 -2.19 9.51 -12.48
N GLN A 248 -2.00 10.04 -11.27
CA GLN A 248 -1.02 11.07 -10.96
C GLN A 248 0.29 10.48 -10.44
N ILE A 249 1.29 10.40 -11.33
CA ILE A 249 2.65 9.96 -10.97
C ILE A 249 3.66 11.13 -10.87
N GLU A 250 3.30 12.32 -11.34
CA GLU A 250 4.21 13.48 -11.38
C GLU A 250 4.59 14.04 -10.01
N ARG A 251 3.82 13.72 -8.98
CA ARG A 251 4.08 14.11 -7.59
C ARG A 251 4.79 13.03 -6.79
N CYS A 252 5.12 11.90 -7.42
CA CYS A 252 5.95 10.87 -6.78
C CYS A 252 7.39 11.36 -6.56
N PRO A 253 8.15 10.76 -5.64
CA PRO A 253 9.59 10.97 -5.57
C PRO A 253 10.30 10.62 -6.90
N GLU A 254 11.39 11.32 -7.24
CA GLU A 254 12.08 11.14 -8.54
C GLU A 254 12.53 9.70 -8.82
N GLU A 255 13.06 9.01 -7.81
CA GLU A 255 13.45 7.60 -7.91
C GLU A 255 12.25 6.73 -8.32
N LYS A 256 11.09 7.00 -7.73
CA LYS A 256 9.84 6.30 -8.02
C LYS A 256 9.28 6.66 -9.39
N LYS A 257 9.34 7.92 -9.80
CA LYS A 257 8.98 8.33 -11.18
C LYS A 257 9.81 7.58 -12.20
N LYS A 258 11.13 7.51 -12.02
CA LYS A 258 12.04 6.81 -12.93
C LYS A 258 11.63 5.34 -13.09
N PHE A 259 11.27 4.69 -11.99
CA PHE A 259 10.73 3.33 -12.02
C PHE A 259 9.42 3.25 -12.81
N LEU A 260 8.42 4.07 -12.50
CA LEU A 260 7.10 4.06 -13.17
C LEU A 260 7.21 4.35 -14.68
N TYR A 261 8.12 5.22 -15.08
CA TYR A 261 8.43 5.47 -16.49
C TYR A 261 9.10 4.27 -17.16
N THR A 262 10.00 3.58 -16.47
CA THR A 262 10.62 2.34 -16.96
C THR A 262 9.56 1.25 -17.16
N LEU A 263 8.63 1.09 -16.21
CA LEU A 263 7.51 0.17 -16.31
C LEU A 263 6.63 0.49 -17.54
N LYS A 264 6.29 1.76 -17.73
CA LYS A 264 5.52 2.24 -18.89
C LYS A 264 6.21 1.95 -20.22
N ASP A 265 7.50 2.23 -20.31
CA ASP A 265 8.30 1.95 -21.51
C ASP A 265 8.42 0.45 -21.75
N GLY A 266 8.61 -0.31 -20.67
CA GLY A 266 8.70 -1.75 -20.68
C GLY A 266 7.43 -2.45 -21.16
N PHE A 267 6.27 -1.86 -20.89
CA PHE A 267 4.97 -2.33 -21.36
C PHE A 267 4.70 -2.08 -22.85
N ARG A 268 5.44 -1.19 -23.51
CA ARG A 268 5.11 -0.73 -24.88
C ARG A 268 4.99 -1.89 -25.90
N SER A 269 5.72 -2.98 -25.73
CA SER A 269 5.65 -4.17 -26.61
C SER A 269 4.48 -5.10 -26.32
N ILE A 270 3.87 -5.02 -25.13
CA ILE A 270 2.86 -5.99 -24.67
C ILE A 270 1.62 -6.01 -25.57
N PRO A 271 0.98 -4.86 -25.92
CA PRO A 271 -0.19 -4.89 -26.78
C PRO A 271 0.12 -5.51 -28.15
N ASP A 272 1.27 -5.18 -28.74
CA ASP A 272 1.68 -5.71 -30.05
C ASP A 272 1.92 -7.22 -30.02
N SER A 273 2.42 -7.75 -28.90
CA SER A 273 2.69 -9.17 -28.75
C SER A 273 1.45 -9.98 -28.40
N LEU A 274 0.62 -9.52 -27.45
CA LEU A 274 -0.59 -10.23 -27.03
C LEU A 274 -1.73 -10.12 -28.04
N CYS A 275 -1.78 -9.03 -28.82
CA CYS A 275 -2.78 -8.83 -29.86
C CYS A 275 -2.30 -9.23 -31.25
N ASN A 276 -1.17 -9.93 -31.36
CA ASN A 276 -0.67 -10.40 -32.65
C ASN A 276 -1.63 -11.45 -33.24
N GLU A 277 -2.08 -11.24 -34.47
CA GLU A 277 -3.02 -12.15 -35.15
C GLU A 277 -2.47 -13.57 -35.34
N GLN A 278 -1.14 -13.73 -35.37
CA GLN A 278 -0.46 -15.02 -35.48
C GLN A 278 -0.21 -15.67 -34.12
N LEU A 279 -0.51 -14.99 -32.99
CA LEU A 279 -0.28 -15.53 -31.64
C LEU A 279 -1.02 -16.85 -31.41
N PRO A 280 -2.31 -17.04 -31.76
CA PRO A 280 -3.00 -18.30 -31.51
C PRO A 280 -2.31 -19.51 -32.16
N THR A 281 -1.99 -19.40 -33.46
CA THR A 281 -1.25 -20.43 -34.19
C THR A 281 0.15 -20.62 -33.62
N GLY A 282 0.83 -19.53 -33.28
CA GLY A 282 2.17 -19.56 -32.67
C GLY A 282 2.18 -20.28 -31.32
N VAL A 283 1.13 -20.10 -30.50
CA VAL A 283 0.93 -20.76 -29.21
C VAL A 283 0.76 -22.27 -29.39
N GLU A 284 -0.05 -22.70 -30.36
CA GLU A 284 -0.21 -24.13 -30.63
C GLU A 284 1.11 -24.80 -31.01
N VAL A 285 1.90 -24.14 -31.86
CA VAL A 285 3.21 -24.65 -32.28
C VAL A 285 4.20 -24.62 -31.12
N TRP A 286 4.25 -23.52 -30.37
CA TRP A 286 5.12 -23.38 -29.18
C TRP A 286 4.84 -24.47 -28.16
N ASN A 287 3.59 -24.65 -27.75
CA ASN A 287 3.22 -25.64 -26.74
C ASN A 287 3.57 -27.08 -27.16
N LYS A 288 3.44 -27.41 -28.45
CA LYS A 288 3.83 -28.74 -28.98
C LYS A 288 5.33 -28.94 -29.08
N CYS A 289 6.07 -27.88 -29.34
CA CYS A 289 7.51 -27.93 -29.57
C CYS A 289 8.34 -27.78 -28.28
N LEU A 290 7.82 -27.07 -27.28
CA LEU A 290 8.53 -26.74 -26.05
C LEU A 290 9.12 -28.00 -25.40
N ASN A 291 10.43 -28.03 -25.22
CA ASN A 291 11.12 -29.18 -24.64
C ASN A 291 10.99 -29.16 -23.10
N GLN A 292 9.91 -29.78 -22.59
CA GLN A 292 9.61 -29.83 -21.16
C GLN A 292 10.74 -30.48 -20.33
N LYS A 293 11.36 -31.56 -20.83
CA LYS A 293 12.48 -32.21 -20.14
C LYS A 293 13.70 -31.29 -20.03
N ALA A 294 14.00 -30.53 -21.07
CA ALA A 294 15.08 -29.54 -21.02
C ALA A 294 14.74 -28.39 -20.06
N LEU A 295 13.48 -27.94 -20.04
CA LEU A 295 13.00 -26.92 -19.11
C LEU A 295 13.16 -27.37 -17.65
N GLU A 296 12.68 -28.56 -17.32
CA GLU A 296 12.78 -29.15 -15.97
C GLU A 296 14.25 -29.26 -15.53
N ASN A 297 15.10 -29.82 -16.40
CA ASN A 297 16.54 -29.94 -16.13
C ASN A 297 17.26 -28.59 -15.99
N CYS A 298 16.76 -27.54 -16.64
CA CYS A 298 17.31 -26.19 -16.50
C CYS A 298 16.87 -25.56 -15.18
N ARG A 299 15.56 -25.62 -14.87
CA ARG A 299 14.98 -25.07 -13.64
C ARG A 299 15.53 -25.77 -12.40
N SER A 300 15.77 -27.08 -12.44
CA SER A 300 16.35 -27.82 -11.32
C SER A 300 17.79 -27.39 -10.97
N LYS A 301 18.47 -26.65 -11.85
CA LYS A 301 19.79 -26.09 -11.60
C LYS A 301 19.75 -24.68 -11.04
N ILE A 302 18.57 -24.03 -11.02
CA ILE A 302 18.41 -22.73 -10.39
C ILE A 302 18.44 -22.97 -8.87
N PRO A 303 19.40 -22.39 -8.14
CA PRO A 303 19.42 -22.50 -6.68
C PRO A 303 18.10 -22.01 -6.10
N GLU A 304 17.54 -22.79 -5.16
CA GLU A 304 16.33 -22.41 -4.43
C GLU A 304 16.50 -21.05 -3.75
N PRO A 305 15.42 -20.25 -3.62
CA PRO A 305 15.51 -18.99 -2.92
C PRO A 305 15.98 -19.22 -1.49
N ASN A 306 16.96 -18.46 -1.02
CA ASN A 306 17.41 -18.58 0.36
C ASN A 306 16.48 -17.77 1.28
N PRO A 307 15.68 -18.41 2.16
CA PRO A 307 14.76 -17.68 3.03
C PRO A 307 15.48 -16.98 4.20
N ASN A 308 16.75 -17.31 4.46
CA ASN A 308 17.49 -16.87 5.64
C ASN A 308 18.29 -15.58 5.42
N PHE A 309 17.94 -14.78 4.42
CA PHE A 309 18.59 -13.48 4.27
C PHE A 309 18.14 -12.50 5.37
N ASP A 310 19.11 -11.86 5.99
CA ASP A 310 18.90 -10.90 7.07
C ASP A 310 18.21 -9.62 6.58
N THR A 311 18.38 -9.25 5.30
CA THR A 311 17.84 -8.02 4.73
C THR A 311 16.76 -8.27 3.67
N GLU A 312 15.82 -7.33 3.56
CA GLU A 312 14.81 -7.33 2.51
C GLU A 312 15.42 -7.16 1.11
N ALA A 313 16.47 -6.33 0.99
CA ALA A 313 17.17 -6.11 -0.26
C ALA A 313 17.82 -7.41 -0.80
N ASP A 314 18.41 -8.23 0.07
CA ASP A 314 19.01 -9.50 -0.33
C ASP A 314 17.93 -10.52 -0.74
N ARG A 315 16.80 -10.58 -0.01
CA ARG A 315 15.64 -11.41 -0.42
C ARG A 315 15.11 -10.99 -1.79
N HIS A 316 14.99 -9.68 -2.02
CA HIS A 316 14.55 -9.12 -3.29
C HIS A 316 15.51 -9.47 -4.43
N ALA A 317 16.81 -9.28 -4.22
CA ALA A 317 17.83 -9.59 -5.22
C ALA A 317 17.81 -11.08 -5.60
N ASP A 318 17.64 -11.97 -4.62
CA ASP A 318 17.55 -13.41 -4.87
C ASP A 318 16.25 -13.80 -5.60
N LEU A 319 15.11 -13.20 -5.23
CA LEU A 319 13.86 -13.34 -5.97
C LEU A 319 14.03 -12.95 -7.45
N CYS A 320 14.62 -11.78 -7.71
CA CYS A 320 14.88 -11.29 -9.06
C CYS A 320 15.81 -12.21 -9.85
N ARG A 321 16.87 -12.73 -9.21
CA ARG A 321 17.76 -13.72 -9.81
C ARG A 321 16.99 -14.97 -10.24
N VAL A 322 16.18 -15.55 -9.35
CA VAL A 322 15.40 -16.76 -9.65
C VAL A 322 14.44 -16.54 -10.81
N ARG A 323 13.72 -15.41 -10.82
CA ARG A 323 12.79 -15.05 -11.90
C ARG A 323 13.52 -14.85 -13.23
N GLY A 324 14.64 -14.13 -13.22
CA GLY A 324 15.47 -13.90 -14.40
C GLY A 324 16.06 -15.19 -15.00
N GLU A 325 16.59 -16.09 -14.16
CA GLU A 325 17.09 -17.40 -14.61
C GLU A 325 15.95 -18.31 -15.10
N THR A 326 14.78 -18.21 -14.48
CA THR A 326 13.58 -18.94 -14.93
C THR A 326 13.21 -18.54 -16.35
N LEU A 327 13.15 -17.23 -16.65
CA LEU A 327 12.88 -16.74 -18.01
C LEU A 327 13.92 -17.26 -19.02
N LYS A 328 15.21 -17.27 -18.67
CA LYS A 328 16.26 -17.83 -19.55
C LYS A 328 16.01 -19.31 -19.85
N CYS A 329 15.67 -20.11 -18.83
CA CYS A 329 15.33 -21.53 -19.01
C CYS A 329 14.09 -21.73 -19.89
N GLU A 330 13.05 -20.91 -19.71
CA GLU A 330 11.81 -20.96 -20.49
C GLU A 330 12.07 -20.70 -21.98
N LEU A 331 12.86 -19.66 -22.30
CA LEU A 331 13.22 -19.33 -23.68
C LEU A 331 14.18 -20.36 -24.29
N ALA A 332 15.13 -20.88 -23.52
CA ALA A 332 16.06 -21.92 -23.96
C ALA A 332 15.33 -23.22 -24.32
N ALA A 333 14.31 -23.60 -23.53
CA ALA A 333 13.51 -24.80 -23.78
C ALA A 333 12.72 -24.74 -25.09
N GLY A 334 12.37 -23.55 -25.57
CA GLY A 334 11.73 -23.33 -26.86
C GLY A 334 12.67 -22.85 -27.97
N SER A 335 14.00 -22.85 -27.74
CA SER A 335 14.97 -22.30 -28.71
C SER A 335 14.97 -23.01 -30.06
N ASN A 336 14.68 -24.31 -30.08
CA ASN A 336 14.64 -25.14 -31.28
C ASN A 336 13.26 -25.13 -31.98
N CYS A 337 12.33 -24.30 -31.54
CA CYS A 337 11.02 -24.21 -32.16
C CYS A 337 11.06 -23.50 -33.52
N PRO A 338 10.20 -23.92 -34.46
CA PRO A 338 10.16 -23.32 -35.79
C PRO A 338 9.76 -21.85 -35.72
N ALA A 339 10.09 -21.08 -36.76
CA ALA A 339 9.81 -19.64 -36.82
C ALA A 339 8.32 -19.29 -36.64
N SER A 340 7.41 -20.21 -36.95
CA SER A 340 5.97 -20.04 -36.71
C SER A 340 5.60 -19.95 -35.21
N ALA A 341 6.46 -20.41 -34.29
CA ALA A 341 6.28 -20.23 -32.85
C ALA A 341 6.78 -18.86 -32.33
N SER A 342 7.40 -18.03 -33.19
CA SER A 342 7.99 -16.76 -32.77
C SER A 342 7.02 -15.77 -32.12
N PRO A 343 5.72 -15.66 -32.52
CA PRO A 343 4.78 -14.80 -31.82
C PRO A 343 4.60 -15.20 -30.35
N ALA A 344 4.49 -16.50 -30.06
CA ALA A 344 4.36 -17.01 -28.69
C ALA A 344 5.65 -16.82 -27.87
N LYS A 345 6.82 -17.05 -28.48
CA LYS A 345 8.11 -16.77 -27.83
C LYS A 345 8.23 -15.30 -27.44
N LYS A 346 7.82 -14.39 -28.34
CA LYS A 346 7.83 -12.94 -28.07
C LYS A 346 6.84 -12.57 -26.96
N ALA A 347 5.61 -13.07 -27.03
CA ALA A 347 4.60 -12.85 -25.99
C ALA A 347 5.07 -13.36 -24.61
N LEU A 348 5.73 -14.52 -24.56
CA LEU A 348 6.31 -15.07 -23.32
C LEU A 348 7.38 -14.12 -22.75
N TYR A 349 8.32 -13.68 -23.60
CA TYR A 349 9.34 -12.73 -23.18
C TYR A 349 8.72 -11.45 -22.65
N ASP A 350 7.79 -10.84 -23.39
CA ASP A 350 7.18 -9.58 -22.98
C ASP A 350 6.39 -9.75 -21.67
N LEU A 351 5.58 -10.80 -21.52
CA LEU A 351 4.84 -11.10 -20.26
C LEU A 351 5.77 -11.28 -19.06
N ARG A 352 6.90 -11.98 -19.24
CA ARG A 352 7.90 -12.15 -18.17
C ARG A 352 8.71 -10.88 -17.91
N ALA A 353 8.95 -10.08 -18.95
CA ALA A 353 9.63 -8.80 -18.82
C ALA A 353 8.77 -7.80 -18.03
N ILE A 354 7.46 -7.71 -18.29
CA ILE A 354 6.57 -6.86 -17.50
C ILE A 354 6.42 -7.39 -16.06
N GLU A 355 6.39 -8.71 -15.83
CA GLU A 355 6.42 -9.29 -14.47
C GLU A 355 7.70 -8.86 -13.72
N LEU A 356 8.86 -8.94 -14.36
CA LEU A 356 10.12 -8.49 -13.78
C LEU A 356 10.11 -6.99 -13.48
N ASP A 357 9.64 -6.16 -14.42
CA ASP A 357 9.55 -4.72 -14.21
C ASP A 357 8.59 -4.39 -13.05
N LEU A 358 7.43 -5.05 -12.96
CA LEU A 358 6.48 -4.87 -11.86
C LEU A 358 7.08 -5.25 -10.50
N LEU A 359 8.01 -6.20 -10.48
CA LEU A 359 8.75 -6.62 -9.30
C LEU A 359 10.06 -5.85 -9.11
N GLU A 360 10.28 -4.72 -9.80
CA GLU A 360 11.52 -3.94 -9.70
C GLU A 360 12.79 -4.78 -9.95
N CYS A 361 12.68 -5.81 -10.79
CA CYS A 361 13.77 -6.70 -11.13
C CYS A 361 14.45 -6.28 -12.44
N PRO A 362 15.79 -6.39 -12.52
CA PRO A 362 16.48 -6.14 -13.77
C PRO A 362 16.08 -7.21 -14.81
N ARG A 363 15.82 -6.76 -16.03
CA ARG A 363 15.61 -7.67 -17.16
C ARG A 363 16.90 -8.45 -17.46
N PRO A 364 16.85 -9.79 -17.59
CA PRO A 364 18.02 -10.57 -17.95
C PRO A 364 18.47 -10.23 -19.38
N LYS A 365 19.79 -10.13 -19.60
CA LYS A 365 20.36 -10.03 -20.96
C LYS A 365 20.11 -11.35 -21.69
N ILE A 366 19.36 -11.30 -22.79
CA ILE A 366 19.01 -12.45 -23.61
C ILE A 366 19.31 -12.11 -25.07
N ASP A 367 20.11 -12.94 -25.76
CA ASP A 367 20.45 -12.69 -27.16
C ASP A 367 19.19 -12.62 -28.03
N GLY A 368 19.04 -11.52 -28.77
CA GLY A 368 17.88 -11.25 -29.62
C GLY A 368 16.67 -10.59 -28.92
N TYR A 369 16.77 -10.29 -27.63
CA TYR A 369 15.76 -9.55 -26.86
C TYR A 369 16.44 -8.52 -25.92
N GLY A 370 16.25 -7.22 -26.20
CA GLY A 370 16.80 -6.11 -25.42
C GLY A 370 18.12 -5.58 -25.96
#